data_AF-A0A958U2C1-F1
#
_entry.id   AF-A0A958U2C1-F1
#
_cell.length_a   1.000
_cell.length_b   1.000
_cell.length_c   1.000
_cell.angle_alpha   90.00
_cell.angle_beta   90.00
_cell.angle_gamma   90.00
#
_symmetry.space_group_name_H-M   'P 1'
#
loop_
_entity.id
_entity.type
_entity.pdbx_description
1 polymer ?
#
loop_
_entity_poly.entity_id
_entity_poly.type
_entity_poly.pdbx_seq_one_letter_code
_entity_poly.pdbx_strand_id
1 'polypeptide(L)'
;MSLLKIYAENDIVSFIKKRAGETKFGEKVNFVETLQDLKNHSAKYVLLGIPEDIGVRANYGNAGTSKAWEATLGSLLNIQYNHLTNAENVILLGEIDCDTQMEQAATIS
;
A
#
# COMPACT_ATOMS: atom_id res chain seq x y z
N MET A 1 -19.42 -2.69 4.16
CA MET A 1 -18.06 -2.15 3.96
C MET A 1 -17.66 -2.39 2.52
N SER A 2 -16.90 -1.47 1.91
CA SER A 2 -16.31 -1.66 0.59
C SER A 2 -15.13 -2.63 0.72
N LEU A 3 -15.03 -3.62 -0.17
CA LEU A 3 -13.90 -4.57 -0.23
C LEU A 3 -12.55 -3.86 -0.48
N LEU A 4 -12.57 -2.72 -1.15
CA LEU A 4 -11.38 -1.93 -1.49
C LEU A 4 -11.40 -0.62 -0.70
N LYS A 5 -10.32 -0.36 0.02
CA LYS A 5 -10.00 0.91 0.66
C LYS A 5 -9.10 1.69 -0.30
N ILE A 6 -9.68 2.67 -1.01
CA ILE A 6 -8.92 3.55 -1.91
C ILE A 6 -8.26 4.64 -1.06
N TYR A 7 -6.95 4.82 -1.24
CA TYR A 7 -6.18 5.82 -0.51
C TYR A 7 -6.20 7.18 -1.22
N ALA A 8 -6.12 8.23 -0.39
CA ALA A 8 -5.75 9.58 -0.76
C ALA A 8 -4.41 9.95 -0.10
N GLU A 9 -3.88 11.12 -0.45
CA GLU A 9 -2.62 11.63 0.12
C GLU A 9 -2.63 11.62 1.66
N ASN A 10 -3.75 12.02 2.27
CA ASN A 10 -3.92 12.09 3.72
C ASN A 10 -3.74 10.75 4.43
N ASP A 11 -4.04 9.63 3.77
CA ASP A 11 -3.91 8.29 4.36
C ASP A 11 -2.44 7.90 4.55
N ILE A 12 -1.52 8.51 3.78
CA ILE A 12 -0.11 8.15 3.80
C ILE A 12 0.81 9.20 4.44
N VAL A 13 0.31 10.38 4.78
CA VAL A 13 1.12 11.47 5.34
C VAL A 13 1.90 11.03 6.58
N SER A 14 1.30 10.19 7.43
CA SER A 14 1.94 9.66 8.65
C SER A 14 3.15 8.77 8.36
N PHE A 15 3.22 8.15 7.18
CA PHE A 15 4.35 7.32 6.77
C PHE A 15 5.52 8.16 6.24
N ILE A 16 5.28 9.34 5.67
CA ILE A 16 6.31 10.14 4.99
C ILE A 16 7.11 10.96 6.01
N LYS A 17 8.41 10.65 6.11
CA LYS A 17 9.38 11.36 6.95
C LYS A 17 10.12 12.38 6.10
N LYS A 18 9.54 13.59 5.98
CA LYS A 18 10.13 14.70 5.22
C LYS A 18 11.49 15.11 5.78
N ARG A 19 12.43 15.41 4.89
CA ARG A 19 13.78 15.90 5.21
C ARG A 19 14.13 17.07 4.30
N ALA A 20 14.68 18.14 4.87
CA ALA A 20 15.10 19.30 4.10
C ALA A 20 16.13 18.90 3.02
N GLY A 21 15.92 19.36 1.79
CA GLY A 21 16.80 19.07 0.65
C GLY A 21 16.55 17.74 -0.06
N GLU A 22 15.52 16.99 0.33
CA GLU A 22 15.13 15.73 -0.30
C GLU A 22 13.65 15.74 -0.65
N THR A 23 13.28 15.13 -1.79
CA THR A 23 11.90 14.75 -2.09
C THR A 23 11.77 13.24 -1.92
N LYS A 24 10.73 12.81 -1.21
CA LYS A 24 10.44 11.40 -0.97
C LYS A 24 9.56 10.81 -2.07
N PHE A 25 9.65 9.49 -2.27
CA PHE A 25 8.83 8.74 -3.20
C PHE A 25 7.33 8.99 -2.96
N GLY A 26 6.90 8.97 -1.70
CA GLY A 26 5.50 9.22 -1.32
C GLY A 26 5.00 10.63 -1.61
N GLU A 27 5.89 11.61 -1.84
CA GLU A 27 5.51 12.97 -2.26
C GLU A 27 5.27 13.07 -3.78
N LYS A 28 5.54 12.01 -4.53
CA LYS A 28 5.47 11.97 -6.00
C LYS A 28 4.63 10.81 -6.56
N VAL A 29 4.13 9.93 -5.69
CA VAL A 29 3.17 8.89 -6.07
C VAL A 29 1.82 9.51 -6.42
N ASN A 30 1.08 8.89 -7.33
CA ASN A 30 -0.25 9.36 -7.71
C ASN A 30 -1.35 8.63 -6.94
N PHE A 31 -2.53 9.26 -6.91
CA PHE A 31 -3.74 8.72 -6.34
C PHE A 31 -4.88 8.83 -7.35
N VAL A 32 -5.94 8.07 -7.11
CA VAL A 32 -7.20 8.12 -7.86
C VAL A 32 -8.36 8.14 -6.88
N GLU A 33 -9.48 8.73 -7.25
CA GLU A 33 -10.68 8.73 -6.41
C GLU A 33 -11.51 7.47 -6.65
N THR A 34 -11.50 6.97 -7.88
CA THR A 34 -12.29 5.81 -8.31
C THR A 34 -11.47 4.86 -9.18
N LEU A 35 -11.94 3.60 -9.30
CA LEU A 35 -11.32 2.62 -10.20
C LEU A 35 -11.45 3.00 -11.68
N GLN A 36 -12.43 3.83 -12.03
CA GLN A 36 -12.65 4.30 -13.39
C GLN A 36 -11.52 5.23 -13.83
N ASP A 37 -10.96 5.99 -12.90
CA ASP A 37 -9.86 6.93 -13.17
C ASP A 37 -8.59 6.21 -13.64
N LEU A 38 -8.39 4.95 -13.19
CA LEU A 38 -7.26 4.11 -13.62
C LEU A 38 -7.19 3.95 -15.15
N LYS A 39 -8.33 3.93 -15.84
CA LYS A 39 -8.37 3.74 -17.31
C LYS A 39 -7.74 4.90 -18.09
N ASN A 40 -7.81 6.10 -17.53
CA ASN A 40 -7.38 7.33 -18.19
C ASN A 40 -6.11 7.91 -17.56
N HIS A 41 -5.60 7.30 -16.50
CA HIS A 41 -4.41 7.76 -15.81
C HIS A 41 -3.14 7.40 -16.61
N SER A 42 -2.17 8.30 -16.68
CA SER A 42 -0.94 8.13 -17.48
C SER A 42 0.13 7.24 -16.81
N ALA A 43 0.03 7.05 -15.50
CA ALA A 43 0.90 6.17 -14.72
C ALA A 43 0.84 4.72 -15.21
N LYS A 44 1.96 4.01 -15.11
CA LYS A 44 2.15 2.68 -15.70
C LYS A 44 1.82 1.54 -14.76
N TYR A 45 1.90 1.79 -13.45
CA TYR A 45 1.81 0.77 -12.43
C TYR A 45 0.78 1.16 -11.37
N VAL A 46 0.09 0.16 -10.84
CA VAL A 46 -0.83 0.30 -9.71
C VAL A 46 -0.30 -0.55 -8.58
N LEU A 47 -0.13 0.06 -7.40
CA LEU A 47 0.24 -0.64 -6.18
C LEU A 47 -1.02 -0.85 -5.33
N LEU A 48 -1.28 -2.10 -4.98
CA LEU A 48 -2.42 -2.55 -4.18
C LEU A 48 -1.93 -3.50 -3.09
N GLY A 49 -2.28 -3.20 -1.84
CA GLY A 49 -2.01 -4.05 -0.69
C GLY A 49 -3.07 -5.13 -0.48
N ILE A 50 -2.63 -6.30 -0.02
CA ILE A 50 -3.50 -7.35 0.53
C ILE A 50 -2.92 -7.70 1.91
N PRO A 51 -3.30 -6.97 2.97
CA PRO A 51 -2.72 -7.11 4.31
C PRO A 51 -3.25 -8.36 5.03
N GLU A 52 -2.85 -9.55 4.57
CA GLU A 52 -3.29 -10.83 5.12
C GLU A 52 -2.14 -11.81 5.41
N ASP A 53 -2.38 -12.78 6.28
CA ASP A 53 -1.48 -13.92 6.55
C ASP A 53 -2.22 -15.26 6.75
N ILE A 54 -3.41 -15.39 6.15
CA ILE A 54 -4.30 -16.55 6.26
C ILE A 54 -3.62 -17.79 5.69
N GLY A 55 -3.04 -17.67 4.49
CA GLY A 55 -2.33 -18.77 3.85
C GLY A 55 -1.09 -19.19 4.63
N VAL A 56 -0.41 -18.24 5.28
CA VAL A 56 0.75 -18.51 6.14
C VAL A 56 0.33 -19.32 7.37
N ARG A 57 -0.75 -18.90 8.05
CA ARG A 57 -1.31 -19.62 9.21
C ARG A 57 -1.75 -21.04 8.84
N ALA A 58 -2.51 -21.17 7.76
CA ALA A 58 -3.05 -22.47 7.32
C ALA A 58 -1.97 -23.50 6.96
N ASN A 59 -0.76 -23.04 6.62
CA ASN A 59 0.40 -23.90 6.34
C ASN A 59 1.37 -23.99 7.53
N TYR A 60 0.92 -23.70 8.76
CA TYR A 60 1.73 -23.72 9.99
C TYR A 60 2.97 -22.81 9.95
N GLY A 61 2.93 -21.78 9.11
CA GLY A 61 3.96 -20.75 9.06
C GLY A 61 3.85 -19.76 10.22
N ASN A 62 4.89 -18.94 10.39
CA ASN A 62 4.89 -17.87 11.39
C ASN A 62 3.98 -16.73 10.93
N ALA A 63 2.92 -16.46 11.68
CA ALA A 63 2.05 -15.32 11.45
C ALA A 63 2.82 -13.97 11.47
N GLY A 64 2.31 -12.99 10.73
CA GLY A 64 2.85 -11.63 10.70
C GLY A 64 2.99 -11.01 9.31
N THR A 65 2.82 -11.77 8.22
CA THR A 65 2.92 -11.22 6.85
C THR A 65 1.81 -10.22 6.53
N SER A 66 0.71 -10.22 7.29
CA SER A 66 -0.35 -9.21 7.21
C SER A 66 0.17 -7.80 7.46
N LYS A 67 1.25 -7.66 8.24
CA LYS A 67 1.92 -6.37 8.51
C LYS A 67 2.87 -5.94 7.39
N ALA A 68 3.12 -6.77 6.38
CA ALA A 68 4.08 -6.48 5.32
C ALA A 68 3.66 -5.27 4.49
N TRP A 69 2.36 -5.05 4.32
CA TRP A 69 1.86 -3.88 3.59
C TRP A 69 2.20 -2.56 4.30
N GLU A 70 1.90 -2.45 5.59
CA GLU A 70 2.25 -1.28 6.41
C GLU A 70 3.78 -1.04 6.42
N ALA A 71 4.57 -2.11 6.60
CA ALA A 71 6.03 -2.04 6.57
C ALA A 71 6.57 -1.60 5.20
N THR A 72 5.91 -2.02 4.12
CA THR A 72 6.24 -1.62 2.75
C THR A 72 5.98 -0.14 2.56
N LEU A 73 4.82 0.38 2.97
CA LEU A 73 4.52 1.81 2.91
C LEU A 73 5.54 2.63 3.70
N GLY A 74 5.86 2.20 4.93
CA GLY A 74 6.86 2.86 5.77
C GLY A 74 8.26 2.92 5.14
N SER A 75 8.61 1.95 4.29
CA SER A 75 9.92 1.91 3.63
C SER A 75 9.90 2.57 2.26
N LEU A 76 9.01 2.14 1.37
CA LEU A 76 8.90 2.57 -0.03
C LEU A 76 8.67 4.07 -0.13
N LEU A 77 7.71 4.61 0.62
CA LEU A 77 7.34 6.02 0.54
C LEU A 77 8.47 6.96 0.99
N ASN A 78 9.46 6.44 1.72
CA ASN A 78 10.61 7.19 2.23
C ASN A 78 11.89 7.04 1.40
N ILE A 79 11.86 6.27 0.31
CA ILE A 79 12.95 6.23 -0.67
C ILE A 79 13.08 7.62 -1.32
N GLN A 80 14.31 8.04 -1.62
CA GLN A 80 14.54 9.29 -2.32
C GLN A 80 13.95 9.25 -3.73
N TYR A 81 13.16 10.26 -4.07
CA TYR A 81 12.70 10.49 -5.43
C TYR A 81 13.85 10.92 -6.33
N ASN A 82 14.06 10.20 -7.44
CA ASN A 82 15.08 10.50 -8.45
C ASN A 82 14.73 9.84 -9.79
N HIS A 83 15.60 10.04 -10.78
CA HIS A 83 15.42 9.53 -12.15
C HIS A 83 15.40 8.00 -12.30
N LEU A 84 15.76 7.24 -11.26
CA LEU A 84 15.71 5.76 -11.24
C LEU A 84 14.46 5.23 -10.54
N THR A 85 13.83 6.01 -9.65
CA THR A 85 12.68 5.55 -8.87
C THR A 85 11.35 5.84 -9.55
N ASN A 86 11.26 6.92 -10.32
CA ASN A 86 10.11 7.29 -11.16
C ASN A 86 8.74 7.10 -10.47
N ALA A 87 8.61 7.64 -9.25
CA ALA A 87 7.40 7.53 -8.43
C ALA A 87 6.13 8.00 -9.15
N GLU A 88 6.26 8.95 -10.08
CA GLU A 88 5.18 9.48 -10.92
C GLU A 88 4.56 8.45 -11.87
N ASN A 89 5.20 7.30 -12.07
CA ASN A 89 4.63 6.19 -12.85
C ASN A 89 3.83 5.20 -12.00
N VAL A 90 3.68 5.46 -10.70
CA VAL A 90 2.95 4.59 -9.77
C VAL A 90 1.70 5.29 -9.25
N ILE A 91 0.59 4.57 -9.25
CA ILE A 91 -0.62 4.91 -8.50
C ILE A 91 -0.63 4.06 -7.24
N LEU A 92 -0.69 4.70 -6.07
CA LEU A 92 -0.95 4.02 -4.82
C LEU A 92 -2.46 3.92 -4.65
N LEU A 93 -3.03 2.77 -5.03
CA LEU A 93 -4.49 2.58 -5.01
C LEU A 93 -5.01 2.43 -3.59
N GLY A 94 -4.28 1.71 -2.73
CA GLY A 94 -4.68 1.42 -1.36
C GLY A 94 -4.62 -0.07 -1.07
N GLU A 95 -5.63 -0.61 -0.38
CA GLU A 95 -5.60 -1.99 0.09
C GLU A 95 -6.97 -2.68 0.04
N ILE A 96 -6.93 -4.01 -0.02
CA ILE A 96 -8.11 -4.85 0.21
C ILE A 96 -8.41 -4.90 1.71
N ASP A 97 -9.67 -4.71 2.05
CA ASP A 97 -10.17 -4.91 3.41
C ASP A 97 -10.23 -6.42 3.72
N CYS A 98 -9.28 -6.87 4.54
CA CYS A 98 -9.15 -8.26 4.97
C CYS A 98 -9.58 -8.46 6.43
N ASP A 99 -10.13 -7.44 7.10
CA ASP A 99 -10.32 -7.45 8.57
C ASP A 99 -11.18 -8.64 9.03
N THR A 100 -12.31 -8.88 8.34
CA THR A 100 -13.21 -10.00 8.66
C THR A 100 -12.54 -11.37 8.46
N GLN A 101 -11.81 -11.56 7.36
CA GLN A 101 -11.14 -12.82 7.05
C GLN A 101 -9.98 -13.08 8.01
N MET A 102 -9.27 -12.02 8.42
CA MET A 102 -8.19 -12.09 9.39
C MET A 102 -8.68 -12.44 10.80
N GLU A 103 -9.84 -11.91 11.23
CA GLU A 103 -10.49 -12.31 12.48
C GLU A 103 -10.85 -13.80 12.48
N GLN A 104 -11.42 -14.30 11.39
CA GLN A 104 -11.73 -15.73 11.24
C GLN A 104 -10.45 -16.58 11.28
N ALA A 105 -9.40 -16.13 10.60
CA ALA A 105 -8.12 -16.83 10.52
C ALA A 105 -7.35 -16.87 11.84
N ALA A 106 -7.67 -15.99 12.81
CA ALA A 106 -7.05 -16.01 14.14
C ALA A 106 -7.31 -17.32 14.91
N THR A 107 -8.33 -18.08 14.52
CA THR A 107 -8.70 -19.37 15.13
C THR A 107 -8.15 -20.59 14.39
N ILE A 108 -7.50 -20.38 13.23
CA ILE A 108 -6.88 -21.46 12.46
C ILE A 108 -5.67 -21.94 13.27
N SER A 109 -5.79 -23.17 13.78
CA SER A 109 -4.79 -23.85 14.62
C SER A 109 -3.87 -24.71 13.77
#